data_AF-A0A376YBQ3-F1
#
_entry.id   AF-A0A376YBQ3-F1
#
_cell.length_a   1.000
_cell.length_b   1.000
_cell.length_c   1.000
_cell.angle_alpha   90.00
_cell.angle_beta   90.00
_cell.angle_gamma   90.00
#
_symmetry.space_group_name_H-M   'P 1'
#
loop_
_entity.id
_entity.type
_entity.pdbx_description
1 polymer ?
#
loop_
_entity_poly.entity_id
_entity_poly.type
_entity_poly.pdbx_seq_one_letter_code
_entity_poly.pdbx_strand_id
1 'polypeptide(L)'
;MDKVVRYTAAVPARVVYLTAGIDSQRNRFEMYVWGWAPGEEAFLVDKIIIMGRPDEEETLLRVDAAINKKYRHADGTEMTISRVCWDIGGIDGEIVYQRSKNTVFSGCCR
;
A
#
# COMPACT_ATOMS: atom_id res chain seq x y z
N MET A 1 -21.93 -9.16 -6.73
CA MET A 1 -20.58 -9.19 -6.12
C MET A 1 -20.35 -7.80 -5.57
N ASP A 2 -21.09 -7.40 -4.53
CA ASP A 2 -21.32 -5.98 -4.22
C ASP A 2 -21.31 -5.77 -2.72
N LYS A 3 -20.15 -5.44 -2.16
CA LYS A 3 -20.05 -4.80 -0.84
C LYS A 3 -18.91 -3.78 -0.84
N VAL A 4 -19.00 -2.78 -1.71
CA VAL A 4 -18.25 -1.54 -1.50
C VAL A 4 -18.98 -0.77 -0.41
N VAL A 5 -18.64 -1.06 0.85
CA VAL A 5 -19.21 -0.35 2.00
C VAL A 5 -18.41 0.94 2.19
N ARG A 6 -19.08 2.08 2.02
CA ARG A 6 -18.50 3.39 2.35
C ARG A 6 -18.60 3.61 3.86
N TYR A 7 -17.49 3.95 4.48
CA TYR A 7 -17.42 4.21 5.91
C TYR A 7 -16.87 5.61 6.17
N THR A 8 -17.25 6.21 7.30
CA THR A 8 -17.03 7.63 7.61
C THR A 8 -15.63 7.96 8.12
N ALA A 9 -14.90 6.97 8.64
CA ALA A 9 -13.51 7.12 9.08
C ALA A 9 -12.53 6.77 7.94
N ALA A 10 -11.29 7.25 7.98
CA ALA A 10 -10.27 6.79 7.03
C ALA A 10 -10.01 5.28 7.18
N VAL A 11 -10.11 4.74 8.40
CA VAL A 11 -10.03 3.31 8.69
C VAL A 11 -11.17 2.93 9.66
N PRO A 12 -12.01 1.92 9.35
CA PRO A 12 -13.09 1.48 10.22
C PRO A 12 -12.57 0.93 11.56
N ALA A 13 -13.32 1.12 12.64
CA ALA A 13 -12.98 0.66 14.00
C ALA A 13 -12.70 -0.86 14.13
N ARG A 14 -13.18 -1.65 13.16
CA ARG A 14 -13.03 -3.11 13.14
C ARG A 14 -11.72 -3.56 12.52
N VAL A 15 -10.98 -2.66 11.86
CA VAL A 15 -9.72 -3.00 11.19
C VAL A 15 -8.62 -3.14 12.22
N VAL A 16 -7.92 -4.28 12.16
CA VAL A 16 -6.86 -4.64 13.12
C VAL A 16 -5.46 -4.52 12.53
N TYR A 17 -5.31 -4.60 11.21
CA TYR A 17 -4.04 -4.36 10.53
C TYR A 17 -4.24 -3.86 9.10
N LEU A 18 -3.22 -3.15 8.60
CA LEU A 18 -3.19 -2.59 7.25
C LEU A 18 -2.12 -3.29 6.41
N THR A 19 -2.48 -3.62 5.17
CA THR A 19 -1.55 -4.12 4.16
C THR A 19 -1.62 -3.24 2.92
N ALA A 20 -0.52 -3.06 2.21
CA ALA A 20 -0.52 -2.39 0.92
C ALA A 20 -0.04 -3.32 -0.20
N GLY A 21 -0.68 -3.21 -1.37
CA GLY A 21 -0.22 -3.82 -2.61
C GLY A 21 0.21 -2.73 -3.58
N ILE A 22 1.42 -2.81 -4.10
CA ILE A 22 1.96 -1.90 -5.13
C ILE A 22 2.07 -2.68 -6.43
N ASP A 23 1.31 -2.24 -7.42
CA ASP A 23 1.41 -2.70 -8.80
C ASP A 23 2.31 -1.72 -9.57
N SER A 24 3.43 -2.24 -10.08
CA SER A 24 4.37 -1.45 -10.86
C SER A 24 4.03 -1.51 -12.35
N GLN A 25 3.94 -0.35 -12.97
CA GLN A 25 3.69 -0.20 -14.40
C GLN A 25 4.78 0.70 -14.99
N ARG A 26 5.00 0.62 -16.31
CA ARG A 26 6.08 1.39 -16.97
C ARG A 26 5.97 2.91 -16.81
N ASN A 27 4.78 3.43 -16.51
CA ASN A 27 4.50 4.87 -16.43
C ASN A 27 3.90 5.33 -15.10
N ARG A 28 3.67 4.40 -14.15
CA ARG A 28 3.04 4.70 -12.87
C ARG A 28 3.22 3.58 -11.85
N PHE A 29 3.02 3.92 -10.59
CA PHE A 29 2.80 2.96 -9.51
C PHE A 29 1.37 3.11 -8.99
N GLU A 30 0.67 1.99 -8.87
CA GLU A 30 -0.64 1.94 -8.23
C GLU A 30 -0.52 1.23 -6.89
N MET A 31 -0.76 1.97 -5.80
CA MET A 31 -0.78 1.41 -4.46
C MET A 31 -2.21 1.33 -3.94
N TYR A 32 -2.59 0.14 -3.49
CA TYR A 32 -3.88 -0.14 -2.85
C TYR A 32 -3.65 -0.51 -1.40
N VAL A 33 -4.30 0.21 -0.49
CA VAL A 33 -4.21 -0.05 0.95
C VAL A 33 -5.48 -0.73 1.43
N TRP A 34 -5.30 -1.89 2.02
CA TRP A 34 -6.36 -2.76 2.51
C TRP A 34 -6.31 -2.81 4.04
N GLY A 35 -7.45 -2.58 4.66
CA GLY A 35 -7.67 -2.81 6.09
C GLY A 35 -8.38 -4.13 6.31
N TRP A 36 -7.84 -4.95 7.19
CA TRP A 36 -8.39 -6.27 7.50
C TRP A 36 -9.08 -6.24 8.85
N ALA A 37 -10.30 -6.76 8.89
CA ALA A 37 -11.07 -6.97 10.09
C ALA A 37 -11.26 -8.47 10.39
N PRO A 38 -11.57 -8.85 11.65
CA PRO A 38 -11.91 -10.22 11.98
C PRO A 38 -13.06 -10.77 11.13
N GLY A 39 -12.92 -12.02 10.67
CA GLY A 39 -13.91 -12.69 9.80
C GLY A 39 -13.65 -12.55 8.30
N GLU A 40 -12.39 -12.37 7.88
CA GLU A 40 -11.97 -12.23 6.47
C GLU A 40 -12.57 -11.02 5.74
N GLU A 41 -13.03 -10.02 6.49
CA GLU A 41 -13.55 -8.79 5.92
C GLU A 41 -12.40 -7.84 5.57
N ALA A 42 -12.28 -7.50 4.29
CA ALA A 42 -11.32 -6.53 3.77
C ALA A 42 -12.00 -5.23 3.34
N PHE A 43 -11.38 -4.11 3.68
CA PHE A 43 -11.85 -2.76 3.37
C PHE A 43 -10.79 -2.05 2.55
N LEU A 44 -11.17 -1.45 1.42
CA LEU A 44 -10.28 -0.59 0.66
C LEU A 44 -10.17 0.75 1.38
N VAL A 45 -9.03 0.98 2.05
CA VAL A 45 -8.73 2.17 2.86
C VAL A 45 -8.27 3.32 2.00
N ASP A 46 -7.38 3.05 1.05
CA ASP A 46 -6.83 4.09 0.20
C ASP A 46 -6.41 3.54 -1.16
N LYS A 47 -6.45 4.40 -2.17
CA LYS A 47 -5.92 4.14 -3.51
C LYS A 47 -5.05 5.31 -3.92
N ILE A 48 -3.77 5.05 -4.05
CA ILE A 48 -2.76 6.06 -4.38
C ILE A 48 -2.17 5.72 -5.75
N ILE A 49 -2.28 6.65 -6.69
CA ILE A 49 -1.68 6.52 -8.03
C ILE A 49 -0.54 7.52 -8.12
N ILE A 50 0.68 7.02 -8.30
CA ILE A 50 1.88 7.83 -8.43
C ILE A 50 2.31 7.76 -9.89
N MET A 51 2.06 8.84 -10.61
CA MET A 51 2.54 9.02 -11.98
C MET A 51 4.03 9.32 -11.96
N GLY A 52 4.78 8.65 -12.82
CA GLY A 52 6.23 8.79 -12.92
C GLY A 52 6.87 7.51 -13.46
N ARG A 53 8.11 7.61 -13.92
CA ARG A 53 8.83 6.43 -14.38
C ARG A 53 9.45 5.67 -13.21
N PRO A 54 9.57 4.34 -13.30
CA PRO A 54 10.09 3.51 -12.20
C PRO A 54 11.60 3.66 -11.96
N ASP A 55 12.33 4.21 -12.91
CA ASP A 55 13.77 4.52 -12.84
C ASP A 55 14.06 5.90 -12.24
N GLU A 56 13.04 6.75 -12.06
CA GLU A 56 13.20 8.09 -11.49
C GLU A 56 13.19 8.05 -9.95
N GLU A 57 14.28 8.52 -9.34
CA GLU A 57 14.40 8.56 -7.87
C GLU A 57 13.33 9.42 -7.20
N GLU A 58 12.90 10.53 -7.83
CA GLU A 58 11.79 11.35 -7.34
C GLU A 58 10.47 10.54 -7.25
N THR A 59 10.20 9.71 -8.26
CA THR A 59 9.02 8.84 -8.28
C THR A 59 9.12 7.81 -7.16
N LEU A 60 10.30 7.20 -6.95
CA LEU A 60 10.53 6.24 -5.88
C LEU A 60 10.37 6.87 -4.49
N LEU A 61 10.87 8.08 -4.26
CA LEU A 61 10.69 8.81 -3.00
C LEU A 61 9.22 9.06 -2.68
N ARG A 62 8.40 9.34 -3.70
CA ARG A 62 6.95 9.48 -3.55
C ARG A 62 6.28 8.14 -3.18
N VAL A 63 6.77 7.03 -3.73
CA VAL A 63 6.31 5.68 -3.35
C VAL A 63 6.68 5.38 -1.90
N ASP A 64 7.88 5.71 -1.45
CA ASP A 64 8.26 5.52 -0.04
C ASP A 64 7.40 6.37 0.90
N ALA A 65 7.12 7.62 0.53
CA ALA A 65 6.26 8.50 1.32
C ALA A 65 4.83 7.91 1.42
N ALA A 66 4.36 7.27 0.36
CA ALA A 66 3.07 6.58 0.35
C ALA A 66 3.08 5.33 1.24
N ILE A 67 4.14 4.52 1.21
CA ILE A 67 4.32 3.34 2.09
C ILE A 67 4.38 3.74 3.56
N ASN A 68 5.09 4.82 3.88
CA ASN A 68 5.24 5.32 5.25
C ASN A 68 4.07 6.18 5.72
N LYS A 69 3.02 6.32 4.91
CA LYS A 69 1.83 7.08 5.27
C LYS A 69 1.16 6.47 6.50
N LYS A 70 0.82 7.34 7.45
CA LYS A 70 0.03 6.99 8.63
C LYS A 70 -1.44 7.17 8.34
N TYR A 71 -2.24 6.22 8.82
CA TYR A 71 -3.69 6.22 8.71
C TYR A 71 -4.30 6.42 10.08
N ARG A 72 -5.33 7.28 10.16
CA ARG A 72 -6.04 7.51 11.41
C ARG A 72 -7.16 6.48 11.58
N HIS A 73 -7.04 5.67 12.61
CA HIS A 73 -8.06 4.72 13.01
C HIS A 73 -9.26 5.42 13.65
N ALA A 74 -10.43 4.77 13.60
CA ALA A 74 -11.67 5.34 14.13
C ALA A 74 -11.63 5.59 15.66
N ASP A 75 -10.78 4.86 16.40
CA ASP A 75 -10.53 5.11 17.83
C ASP A 75 -9.59 6.30 18.09
N GLY A 76 -9.05 6.93 17.04
CA GLY A 76 -8.12 8.05 17.13
C GLY A 76 -6.64 7.66 17.13
N THR A 77 -6.30 6.37 17.15
CA THR A 77 -4.91 5.89 17.04
C THR A 77 -4.37 6.04 15.62
N GLU A 78 -3.04 6.13 15.50
CA GLU A 78 -2.37 6.09 14.21
C GLU A 78 -1.98 4.64 13.88
N MET A 79 -2.39 4.17 12.71
CA MET A 79 -1.98 2.89 12.15
C MET A 79 -1.00 3.12 10.99
N THR A 80 0.00 2.26 10.89
CA THR A 80 0.92 2.20 9.75
C THR A 80 0.65 0.95 8.93
N ILE A 81 1.12 0.94 7.69
CA ILE A 81 1.10 -0.25 6.86
C ILE A 81 2.09 -1.25 7.46
N SER A 82 1.59 -2.43 7.87
CA SER A 82 2.42 -3.45 8.50
C SER A 82 3.18 -4.30 7.49
N ARG A 83 2.62 -4.45 6.28
CA ARG A 83 3.19 -5.26 5.21
C ARG A 83 2.87 -4.64 3.85
N VAL A 84 3.90 -4.58 3.00
CA VAL A 84 3.78 -4.16 1.60
C VAL A 84 4.16 -5.32 0.69
N CYS A 85 3.32 -5.58 -0.30
CA CYS A 85 3.58 -6.48 -1.42
C CYS A 85 3.82 -5.65 -2.67
N TRP A 86 4.98 -5.76 -3.31
CA TRP A 86 5.31 -5.02 -4.53
C TRP A 86 5.53 -6.03 -5.67
N ASP A 87 4.75 -5.90 -6.75
CA ASP A 87 4.92 -6.69 -7.98
C ASP A 87 6.03 -6.09 -8.85
N ILE A 88 6.92 -6.94 -9.35
CA ILE A 88 8.05 -6.59 -10.23
C ILE A 88 7.62 -6.61 -11.71
N GLY A 89 6.42 -7.12 -12.02
CA GLY A 89 5.92 -7.47 -13.36
C GLY A 89 5.92 -6.41 -14.47
N GLY A 90 6.49 -5.21 -14.26
CA GLY A 90 6.65 -4.18 -15.28
C GLY A 90 7.97 -3.40 -15.25
N ILE A 91 8.89 -3.70 -14.32
CA ILE A 91 10.08 -2.89 -14.01
C ILE A 91 11.32 -3.76 -13.72
N ASP A 92 12.50 -3.15 -13.61
CA ASP A 92 13.72 -3.86 -13.22
C ASP A 92 13.62 -4.35 -11.77
N GLY A 93 13.78 -5.67 -11.57
CA GLY A 93 13.68 -6.31 -10.25
C GLY A 93 14.76 -5.85 -9.27
N GLU A 94 15.89 -5.34 -9.74
CA GLU A 94 16.95 -4.84 -8.87
C GLU A 94 16.50 -3.58 -8.12
N ILE A 95 15.70 -2.71 -8.74
CA ILE A 95 15.16 -1.49 -8.11
C ILE A 95 14.27 -1.85 -6.91
N VAL A 96 13.40 -2.84 -7.10
CA VAL A 96 12.49 -3.33 -6.04
C VAL A 96 13.27 -4.04 -4.94
N TYR A 97 14.28 -4.84 -5.31
CA TYR A 97 15.11 -5.57 -4.37
C TYR A 97 15.93 -4.64 -3.45
N GLN A 98 16.58 -3.61 -4.02
CA GLN A 98 17.31 -2.61 -3.24
C GLN A 98 16.38 -1.86 -2.27
N ARG A 99 15.15 -1.56 -2.71
CA ARG A 99 14.16 -0.90 -1.86
C ARG A 99 13.57 -1.78 -0.76
N SER A 100 13.42 -3.07 -1.02
CA SER A 100 12.95 -4.04 -0.03
C SER A 100 13.85 -4.13 1.21
N LYS A 101 15.13 -3.76 1.11
CA LYS A 101 16.08 -3.83 2.23
C LYS A 101 15.90 -2.70 3.26
N ASN A 102 15.24 -1.59 2.86
CA ASN A 102 15.19 -0.37 3.66
C ASN A 102 13.80 -0.06 4.24
N THR A 103 12.82 -0.97 4.16
CA THR A 103 11.43 -0.70 4.56
C THR A 103 10.75 -1.96 5.12
N VAL A 104 9.55 -1.82 5.71
CA VAL A 104 8.66 -2.89 6.25
C VAL A 104 8.12 -3.87 5.17
N PHE A 105 8.94 -4.17 4.17
CA PHE A 105 8.63 -5.09 3.09
C PHE A 105 8.47 -6.51 3.62
N SER A 106 7.33 -7.13 3.32
CA SER A 106 7.02 -8.50 3.77
C SER A 106 7.07 -9.53 2.65
N GLY A 107 7.56 -9.17 1.47
CA GLY A 107 7.77 -10.10 0.38
C GLY A 107 7.33 -9.53 -0.96
N CYS A 108 8.09 -9.88 -1.99
CA CYS A 108 7.68 -9.75 -3.36
C CYS A 108 6.54 -10.74 -3.62
N CYS A 109 5.42 -10.26 -4.17
CA CYS A 109 4.29 -11.11 -4.50
C CYS A 109 4.18 -11.23 -6.02
N ARG A 110 5.20 -11.83 -6.63
CA ARG A 110 5.13 -12.68 -7.83
C ARG A 110 6.45 -13.37 -8.10
#